data_AF-A0A920KHC4-F1
#
_entry.id   AF-A0A920KHC4-F1
#
_cell.length_a   1.000
_cell.length_b   1.000
_cell.length_c   1.000
_cell.angle_alpha   90.00
_cell.angle_beta   90.00
_cell.angle_gamma   90.00
#
_symmetry.space_group_name_H-M   'P 1'
#
loop_
_entity.id
_entity.type
_entity.pdbx_description
1 polymer ?
#
loop_
_entity_poly.entity_id
_entity_poly.type
_entity_poly.pdbx_seq_one_letter_code
_entity_poly.pdbx_strand_id
1 'polypeptide(L)'
;MGKGDFAPGSWGHQLVEELQPADLSVEKVAYSAFYMSRLEWVLRRAGIENLLFAGIVTNGGVASTVRDAHVRDFHTLVLKDGCAAFSEEAHQSALSDLSTVSNLISCEEATSLLRQT
;
A
#
# COMPACT_ATOMS: atom_id res chain seq x y z
N MET A 1 19.66 -10.41 7.33
CA MET A 1 19.69 -8.96 7.07
C MET A 1 20.61 -8.29 8.07
N GLY A 2 21.49 -7.42 7.60
CA GLY A 2 22.44 -6.64 8.38
C GLY A 2 22.05 -5.17 8.49
N LYS A 3 22.82 -4.43 9.31
CA LYS A 3 22.67 -2.97 9.41
C LYS A 3 23.04 -2.33 8.06
N GLY A 4 22.12 -1.53 7.51
CA GLY A 4 22.33 -0.81 6.26
C GLY A 4 21.67 -1.45 5.04
N ASP A 5 21.14 -2.68 5.14
CA ASP A 5 20.46 -3.36 4.03
C ASP A 5 19.28 -2.55 3.48
N PHE A 6 18.67 -1.70 4.32
CA PHE A 6 17.53 -0.83 4.00
C PHE A 6 17.88 0.67 3.99
N ALA A 7 19.16 1.04 3.93
CA ALA A 7 19.54 2.44 3.79
C ALA A 7 19.07 3.01 2.43
N PRO A 8 18.78 4.32 2.31
CA PRO A 8 18.38 4.89 1.03
C PRO A 8 19.36 4.54 -0.10
N GLY A 9 18.83 3.95 -1.18
CA GLY A 9 19.58 3.51 -2.35
C GLY A 9 20.26 2.13 -2.24
N SER A 10 20.25 1.48 -1.08
CA SER A 10 20.77 0.10 -0.92
C SER A 10 19.87 -0.93 -1.59
N TRP A 11 20.39 -2.13 -1.80
CA TRP A 11 19.64 -3.24 -2.43
C TRP A 11 18.31 -3.54 -1.74
N GLY A 12 18.27 -3.64 -0.40
CA GLY A 12 17.03 -3.94 0.33
C GLY A 12 16.04 -2.78 0.39
N HIS A 13 16.48 -1.56 0.03
CA HIS A 13 15.60 -0.39 -0.11
C HIS A 13 15.00 -0.27 -1.53
N GLN A 14 15.52 -1.00 -2.51
CA GLN A 14 15.00 -0.97 -3.88
C GLN A 14 13.72 -1.79 -4.02
N LEU A 15 12.85 -1.36 -4.92
CA LEU A 15 11.70 -2.16 -5.33
C LEU A 15 12.18 -3.41 -6.08
N VAL A 16 11.56 -4.56 -5.77
CA VAL A 16 11.89 -5.87 -6.35
C VAL A 16 11.76 -5.86 -7.87
N GLU A 17 12.60 -6.64 -8.55
CA GLU A 17 12.73 -6.63 -10.02
C GLU A 17 11.40 -6.91 -10.73
N GLU A 18 10.59 -7.80 -10.19
CA GLU A 18 9.30 -8.20 -10.75
C GLU A 18 8.25 -7.08 -10.79
N LEU A 19 8.48 -5.98 -10.03
CA LEU A 19 7.59 -4.82 -9.96
C LEU A 19 8.21 -3.56 -10.59
N GLN A 20 9.38 -3.67 -11.23
CA GLN A 20 10.05 -2.54 -11.87
C GLN A 20 9.56 -2.32 -13.33
N PRO A 21 9.59 -1.07 -13.84
CA PRO A 21 9.86 0.18 -13.11
C PRO A 21 8.63 0.70 -12.37
N ALA A 22 8.84 1.41 -11.25
CA ALA A 22 7.80 2.21 -10.64
C ALA A 22 7.67 3.59 -11.32
N ASP A 23 6.45 4.04 -11.56
CA ASP A 23 6.18 5.40 -12.07
C ASP A 23 6.58 6.49 -11.06
N LEU A 24 6.40 6.21 -9.77
CA LEU A 24 6.73 7.09 -8.66
C LEU A 24 7.21 6.27 -7.46
N SER A 25 8.28 6.72 -6.82
CA SER A 25 8.75 6.20 -5.53
C SER A 25 8.65 7.25 -4.44
N VAL A 26 8.13 6.87 -3.28
CA VAL A 26 8.05 7.73 -2.08
C VAL A 26 8.70 7.02 -0.90
N GLU A 27 9.73 7.63 -0.34
CA GLU A 27 10.33 7.17 0.91
C GLU A 27 9.42 7.54 2.09
N LYS A 28 9.30 6.61 3.05
CA LYS A 28 8.54 6.82 4.28
C LYS A 28 9.39 6.45 5.49
N VAL A 29 9.25 7.23 6.55
CA VAL A 29 10.00 7.04 7.81
C VAL A 29 9.21 6.29 8.88
N ALA A 30 7.94 5.99 8.62
CA ALA A 30 7.03 5.30 9.54
C ALA A 30 6.17 4.27 8.80
N TYR A 31 5.16 3.71 9.49
CA TYR A 31 4.26 2.73 8.88
C TYR A 31 3.39 3.33 7.78
N SER A 32 2.69 4.42 8.06
CA SER A 32 1.88 5.11 7.05
C SER A 32 2.79 5.75 6.00
N ALA A 33 2.51 5.48 4.72
CA ALA A 33 3.18 6.15 3.62
C ALA A 33 2.81 7.63 3.51
N PHE A 34 1.81 8.14 4.23
CA PHE A 34 1.47 9.57 4.31
C PHE A 34 2.25 10.32 5.39
N TYR A 35 2.79 9.61 6.39
CA TYR A 35 3.43 10.26 7.51
C TYR A 35 4.79 10.84 7.12
N MET A 36 4.90 12.18 7.20
CA MET A 36 6.11 12.94 6.86
C MET A 36 6.68 12.59 5.48
N SER A 37 5.81 12.35 4.50
CA SER A 37 6.19 12.06 3.12
C SER A 37 5.55 13.04 2.14
N ARG A 38 5.93 12.93 0.86
CA ARG A 38 5.37 13.73 -0.23
C ARG A 38 4.16 13.07 -0.91
N LEU A 39 3.70 11.92 -0.42
CA LEU A 39 2.71 11.09 -1.12
C LEU A 39 1.41 11.85 -1.41
N GLU A 40 0.80 12.48 -0.40
CA GLU A 40 -0.46 13.21 -0.57
C GLU A 40 -0.35 14.31 -1.61
N TRP A 41 0.73 15.10 -1.56
CA TRP A 41 0.96 16.18 -2.51
C TRP A 41 1.05 15.65 -3.95
N VAL A 42 1.75 14.53 -4.17
CA VAL A 42 1.90 13.95 -5.51
C VAL A 42 0.57 13.40 -6.01
N LEU A 43 -0.16 12.63 -5.20
CA LEU A 43 -1.45 12.05 -5.57
C LEU A 43 -2.46 13.15 -5.95
N ARG A 44 -2.59 14.18 -5.11
CA ARG A 44 -3.49 15.32 -5.39
C ARG A 44 -3.05 16.11 -6.63
N ARG A 45 -1.75 16.29 -6.84
CA ARG A 45 -1.24 16.98 -8.04
C ARG A 45 -1.53 16.19 -9.32
N ALA A 46 -1.56 14.86 -9.24
CA ALA A 46 -1.92 13.97 -10.34
C ALA A 46 -3.44 13.81 -10.53
N GLY A 47 -4.27 14.39 -9.65
CA GLY A 47 -5.73 14.22 -9.70
C GLY A 47 -6.19 12.81 -9.34
N ILE A 48 -5.40 12.06 -8.57
CA ILE A 48 -5.73 10.69 -8.17
C ILE A 48 -6.60 10.74 -6.91
N GLU A 49 -7.78 10.14 -6.99
CA GLU A 49 -8.74 10.06 -5.88
C GLU A 49 -8.98 8.61 -5.42
N ASN A 50 -8.69 7.62 -6.27
CA ASN A 50 -8.89 6.20 -6.01
C ASN A 50 -7.55 5.51 -5.82
N LEU A 51 -7.39 4.78 -4.72
CA LEU A 51 -6.15 4.11 -4.34
C LEU A 51 -6.38 2.60 -4.12
N LEU A 52 -5.58 1.79 -4.81
CA LEU A 52 -5.47 0.35 -4.57
C LEU A 52 -4.26 0.07 -3.68
N PHE A 53 -4.43 -0.79 -2.68
CA PHE A 53 -3.39 -1.12 -1.69
C PHE A 53 -2.97 -2.58 -1.77
N ALA A 54 -1.66 -2.80 -1.81
CA ALA A 54 -1.00 -4.11 -1.81
C ALA A 54 0.31 -4.04 -1.01
N GLY A 55 0.90 -5.19 -0.72
CA GLY A 55 2.23 -5.30 -0.12
C GLY A 55 2.24 -5.82 1.32
N ILE A 56 3.33 -5.51 2.04
CA ILE A 56 3.59 -6.04 3.38
C ILE A 56 3.98 -4.96 4.40
N VAL A 57 3.69 -5.12 5.68
CA VAL A 57 2.81 -6.17 6.26
C VAL A 57 1.38 -5.66 6.37
N THR A 58 0.41 -6.55 6.16
CA THR A 58 -1.03 -6.23 6.09
C THR A 58 -1.48 -5.47 7.33
N ASN A 59 -1.15 -5.97 8.51
CA ASN A 59 -1.48 -5.40 9.81
C ASN A 59 -0.58 -4.22 10.25
N GLY A 60 0.37 -3.80 9.41
CA GLY A 60 1.34 -2.75 9.73
C GLY A 60 1.28 -1.60 8.73
N GLY A 61 2.26 -1.54 7.83
CA GLY A 61 2.38 -0.48 6.83
C GLY A 61 1.15 -0.35 5.93
N VAL A 62 0.57 -1.46 5.49
CA VAL A 62 -0.63 -1.47 4.65
C VAL A 62 -1.81 -0.88 5.43
N ALA A 63 -2.19 -1.48 6.56
CA ALA A 63 -3.32 -1.01 7.35
C ALA A 63 -3.18 0.45 7.79
N SER A 64 -1.98 0.86 8.20
CA SER A 64 -1.71 2.26 8.61
C SER A 64 -1.93 3.22 7.44
N THR A 65 -1.46 2.87 6.25
CA THR A 65 -1.58 3.73 5.06
C THR A 65 -3.02 3.78 4.55
N VAL A 66 -3.75 2.67 4.57
CA VAL A 66 -5.18 2.62 4.18
C VAL A 66 -6.02 3.51 5.09
N ARG A 67 -5.83 3.42 6.41
CA ARG A 67 -6.55 4.28 7.37
C ARG A 67 -6.22 5.75 7.18
N ASP A 68 -4.95 6.07 6.93
CA ASP A 68 -4.52 7.44 6.64
C ASP A 68 -5.08 7.98 5.32
N ALA A 69 -5.23 7.13 4.30
CA ALA A 69 -5.88 7.48 3.04
C ALA A 69 -7.38 7.76 3.25
N HIS A 70 -8.06 6.89 4.01
CA HIS A 70 -9.48 7.02 4.31
C HIS A 70 -9.81 8.36 5.00
N VAL A 71 -9.04 8.76 6.03
CA VAL A 71 -9.26 10.05 6.73
C VAL A 71 -8.87 11.29 5.91
N ARG A 72 -8.27 11.10 4.73
CA ARG A 72 -7.90 12.16 3.77
C ARG A 72 -8.84 12.23 2.56
N ASP A 73 -9.97 11.53 2.65
CA ASP A 73 -11.02 11.43 1.63
C ASP A 73 -10.56 10.76 0.32
N PHE A 74 -9.55 9.89 0.35
CA PHE A 74 -9.27 9.00 -0.77
C PHE A 74 -10.21 7.79 -0.76
N HIS A 75 -10.67 7.37 -1.93
CA HIS A 75 -11.37 6.10 -2.09
C HIS A 75 -10.38 4.94 -2.01
N THR A 76 -10.64 3.99 -1.12
CA THR A 76 -9.70 2.92 -0.77
C THR A 76 -10.21 1.54 -1.20
N LEU A 77 -9.33 0.79 -1.87
CA LEU A 77 -9.53 -0.62 -2.25
C LEU A 77 -8.31 -1.42 -1.78
N VAL A 78 -8.48 -2.43 -0.93
CA VAL A 78 -7.38 -3.32 -0.52
C VAL A 78 -7.43 -4.60 -1.33
N LEU A 79 -6.28 -4.96 -1.93
CA LEU A 79 -6.10 -6.23 -2.62
C LEU A 79 -5.85 -7.33 -1.58
N LYS A 80 -6.88 -8.10 -1.24
CA LYS A 80 -6.83 -9.11 -0.17
C LYS A 80 -5.77 -10.18 -0.43
N ASP A 81 -5.63 -10.61 -1.68
CA ASP A 81 -4.63 -11.56 -2.18
C ASP A 81 -3.34 -10.88 -2.69
N GLY A 82 -3.29 -9.54 -2.68
CA GLY A 82 -2.10 -8.74 -2.97
C GLY A 82 -1.36 -8.27 -1.71
N CYS A 83 -1.88 -8.58 -0.53
CA CYS A 83 -1.28 -8.25 0.77
C CYS A 83 -0.78 -9.52 1.46
N ALA A 84 0.21 -9.39 2.34
CA ALA A 84 0.63 -10.49 3.21
C ALA A 84 1.06 -10.02 4.61
N ALA A 85 1.07 -10.92 5.57
CA ALA A 85 1.61 -10.70 6.92
C ALA A 85 2.43 -11.93 7.37
N PHE A 86 3.10 -11.83 8.51
CA PHE A 86 3.92 -12.93 9.04
C PHE A 86 3.12 -14.14 9.56
N SER A 87 1.81 -13.98 9.75
CA SER A 87 0.90 -15.09 10.03
C SER A 87 -0.44 -14.85 9.34
N GLU A 88 -1.09 -15.96 8.97
CA GLU A 88 -2.42 -15.93 8.35
C GLU A 88 -3.45 -15.28 9.27
N GLU A 89 -3.40 -15.58 10.58
CA GLU A 89 -4.31 -15.00 11.56
C GLU A 89 -4.18 -13.47 11.64
N ALA A 90 -2.95 -12.94 11.66
CA ALA A 90 -2.73 -11.49 11.66
C ALA A 90 -3.17 -10.83 10.35
N HIS A 91 -2.98 -11.53 9.22
CA HIS A 91 -3.45 -11.07 7.91
C HIS A 91 -4.98 -10.98 7.87
N GLN A 92 -5.69 -12.05 8.25
CA GLN A 92 -7.16 -12.09 8.24
C GLN A 92 -7.78 -11.12 9.25
N SER A 93 -7.22 -11.00 10.46
CA SER A 93 -7.69 -10.01 11.44
C SER A 93 -7.58 -8.59 10.89
N ALA A 94 -6.45 -8.25 10.27
CA ALA A 94 -6.26 -6.92 9.71
C ALA A 94 -7.18 -6.65 8.51
N LEU A 95 -7.42 -7.63 7.63
CA LEU A 95 -8.39 -7.49 6.55
C LEU A 95 -9.80 -7.25 7.09
N SER A 96 -10.22 -8.03 8.10
CA SER A 96 -11.50 -7.84 8.78
C SER A 96 -11.63 -6.41 9.33
N ASP A 97 -10.60 -5.91 10.02
CA ASP A 97 -10.61 -4.55 10.57
C ASP A 97 -10.63 -3.46 9.48
N LEU A 98 -9.98 -3.70 8.33
CA LEU A 98 -9.92 -2.76 7.20
C LEU A 98 -11.23 -2.71 6.40
N SER A 99 -12.04 -3.77 6.43
CA SER A 99 -13.35 -3.79 5.76
C SER A 99 -14.30 -2.68 6.24
N THR A 100 -14.04 -2.11 7.42
CA THR A 100 -14.83 -0.99 7.99
C THR A 100 -14.54 0.36 7.33
N VAL A 101 -13.40 0.50 6.63
CA VAL A 101 -12.91 1.78 6.07
C VAL A 101 -12.46 1.68 4.61
N SER A 102 -12.48 0.48 4.03
CA SER A 102 -12.06 0.20 2.65
C SER A 102 -12.79 -1.02 2.12
N ASN A 103 -13.04 -1.07 0.81
CA ASN A 103 -13.51 -2.32 0.19
C ASN A 103 -12.34 -3.29 0.02
N LEU A 104 -12.62 -4.58 0.19
CA LEU A 104 -11.66 -5.66 -0.03
C LEU A 104 -11.97 -6.37 -1.35
N ILE A 105 -11.02 -6.41 -2.26
CA ILE A 105 -11.17 -7.04 -3.58
C ILE A 105 -9.96 -7.95 -3.87
N SER A 106 -10.09 -8.88 -4.80
CA SER A 106 -8.96 -9.66 -5.33
C SER A 106 -8.19 -8.88 -6.40
N CYS A 107 -6.96 -9.31 -6.69
CA CYS A 107 -6.18 -8.82 -7.82
C CYS A 107 -6.90 -9.05 -9.16
N GLU A 108 -7.65 -10.16 -9.27
CA GLU A 108 -8.48 -10.46 -10.45
C GLU A 108 -9.63 -9.46 -10.62
N GLU A 109 -10.36 -9.17 -9.54
CA GLU A 109 -11.44 -8.17 -9.54
C GLU A 109 -10.88 -6.78 -9.91
N ALA A 110 -9.75 -6.39 -9.33
CA ALA A 110 -9.07 -5.13 -9.64
C ALA A 110 -8.64 -5.03 -11.10
N THR A 111 -8.06 -6.09 -11.65
CA THR A 111 -7.65 -6.14 -13.06
C THR A 111 -8.86 -6.00 -13.98
N SER A 112 -9.99 -6.59 -13.60
CA SER A 112 -11.24 -6.49 -14.36
C SER A 112 -11.81 -5.08 -14.35
N LEU A 113 -11.70 -4.35 -13.22
CA LEU A 113 -12.12 -2.95 -13.11
C LEU A 113 -11.28 -2.04 -14.01
N LEU A 114 -9.94 -2.18 -13.96
CA LEU A 114 -9.01 -1.34 -14.71
C LEU A 114 -9.08 -1.54 -16.23
N ARG A 115 -9.54 -2.69 -16.71
CA ARG A 115 -9.72 -2.95 -18.15
C ARG A 115 -10.99 -2.33 -18.73
N GLN A 116 -11.91 -1.86 -17.90
CA GLN A 116 -13.18 -1.27 -18.33
C GLN A 116 -13.11 0.26 -18.48
N THR A 117 -12.01 0.88 -18.03
CA THR A 117 -11.72 2.32 -18.17
C THR A 117 -10.85 2.60 -19.38
#